data_AF-A0A5J4LJB2-F1
#
_entry.id   AF-A0A5J4LJB2-F1
#
_cell.length_a   1.000
_cell.length_b   1.000
_cell.length_c   1.000
_cell.angle_alpha   90.00
_cell.angle_beta   90.00
_cell.angle_gamma   90.00
#
_symmetry.space_group_name_H-M   'P 1'
#
loop_
_entity.id
_entity.type
_entity.pdbx_description
1 polymer ?
#
loop_
_entity_poly.entity_id
_entity_poly.type
_entity_poly.pdbx_seq_one_letter_code
_entity_poly.pdbx_strand_id
1 'polypeptide(L)'
;MPLRTRFFDDYVHAAQEMGCRQFVLLGAGLDTHAFRLRWPEDTHSTVYEMDGPRLCAYKDGLLARLPTRDQTAARCRRVVVPVDLSADWQAELLRHGFNPDRPTAWLCEALAAYLTPTTERPPDGWHW
;
A
#
# COMPACT_ATOMS: atom_id res chain seq x y z
N MET A 1 4.66 -1.37 18.42
CA MET A 1 4.45 -2.60 17.64
C MET A 1 5.59 -2.83 16.64
N PRO A 2 6.86 -2.97 17.09
CA PRO A 2 8.01 -3.04 16.21
C PRO A 2 8.07 -4.31 15.34
N LEU A 3 7.56 -5.44 15.84
CA LEU A 3 7.59 -6.71 15.10
C LEU A 3 6.71 -6.71 13.85
N ARG A 4 5.51 -6.09 13.91
CA ARG A 4 4.62 -5.98 12.75
C ARG A 4 5.27 -5.19 11.62
N THR A 5 5.81 -4.01 11.94
CA THR A 5 6.51 -3.18 10.96
C THR A 5 7.71 -3.91 10.37
N ARG A 6 8.51 -4.59 11.21
CA ARG A 6 9.65 -5.37 10.71
C ARG A 6 9.22 -6.49 9.76
N PHE A 7 8.14 -7.20 10.09
CA PHE A 7 7.62 -8.26 9.23
C PHE A 7 7.24 -7.74 7.84
N PHE A 8 6.53 -6.61 7.76
CA PHE A 8 6.16 -6.03 6.48
C PHE A 8 7.35 -5.41 5.73
N ASP A 9 8.34 -4.88 6.43
CA ASP A 9 9.63 -4.48 5.83
C ASP A 9 10.31 -5.66 5.13
N ASP A 10 10.43 -6.79 5.84
CA ASP A 10 11.04 -8.01 5.31
C ASP A 10 10.23 -8.58 4.15
N TYR A 11 8.89 -8.51 4.21
CA TYR A 11 8.02 -8.89 3.10
C TYR A 11 8.26 -8.03 1.85
N VAL A 12 8.33 -6.70 1.99
CA VAL A 12 8.61 -5.81 0.85
C VAL A 12 9.98 -6.13 0.25
N HIS A 13 10.99 -6.34 1.09
CA HIS A 13 12.33 -6.70 0.64
C HIS A 13 12.34 -8.01 -0.15
N ALA A 14 11.73 -9.08 0.39
CA ALA A 14 11.65 -10.36 -0.29
C ALA A 14 10.90 -10.25 -1.63
N ALA A 15 9.81 -9.46 -1.68
CA ALA A 15 9.08 -9.21 -2.93
C ALA A 15 9.95 -8.47 -3.96
N GLN A 16 10.77 -7.50 -3.54
CA GLN A 16 11.71 -6.82 -4.42
C GLN A 16 12.77 -7.79 -4.98
N GLU A 17 13.31 -8.70 -4.16
CA GLU A 17 14.27 -9.73 -4.58
C GLU A 17 13.67 -10.70 -5.60
N MET A 18 12.37 -11.01 -5.49
CA MET A 18 11.62 -11.80 -6.48
C MET A 18 11.25 -11.03 -7.75
N GLY A 19 11.71 -9.78 -7.91
CA GLY A 19 11.47 -8.98 -9.11
C GLY A 19 10.16 -8.18 -9.09
N CYS A 20 9.42 -8.14 -7.97
CA CYS A 20 8.21 -7.34 -7.86
C CYS A 20 8.56 -5.85 -7.91
N ARG A 21 7.80 -5.08 -8.71
CA ARG A 21 7.99 -3.61 -8.88
C ARG A 21 6.68 -2.83 -8.70
N GLN A 22 5.61 -3.51 -8.30
CA GLN A 22 4.30 -2.92 -8.05
C GLN A 22 3.84 -3.32 -6.65
N PHE A 23 3.56 -2.34 -5.82
CA PHE A 23 3.23 -2.54 -4.41
C PHE A 23 1.93 -1.81 -4.11
N VAL A 24 1.02 -2.45 -3.39
CA VAL A 24 -0.25 -1.86 -2.99
C VAL A 24 -0.39 -1.94 -1.48
N LEU A 25 -0.57 -0.80 -0.84
CA LEU A 25 -0.83 -0.67 0.59
C LEU A 25 -2.33 -0.37 0.76
N LEU A 26 -3.09 -1.39 1.16
CA LEU A 26 -4.51 -1.29 1.46
C LEU A 26 -4.71 -0.78 2.89
N GLY A 27 -5.42 0.33 3.05
CA GLY A 27 -5.56 1.01 4.33
C GLY A 27 -4.22 1.61 4.76
N ALA A 28 -3.58 2.33 3.84
CA ALA A 28 -2.21 2.81 3.99
C ALA A 28 -2.02 3.75 5.19
N GLY A 29 -3.07 4.42 5.67
CA GLY A 29 -3.03 5.32 6.82
C GLY A 29 -1.80 6.24 6.83
N LEU A 30 -1.05 6.20 7.94
CA LEU A 30 0.21 6.93 8.14
C LEU A 30 1.47 6.09 7.82
N ASP A 31 1.32 5.04 7.03
CA ASP A 31 2.44 4.25 6.52
C ASP A 31 3.43 5.13 5.74
N THR A 32 4.72 4.83 5.91
CA THR A 32 5.85 5.56 5.31
C THR A 32 6.84 4.67 4.55
N HIS A 33 6.51 3.42 4.18
CA HIS A 33 7.40 2.52 3.44
C HIS A 33 7.92 3.17 2.14
N ALA A 34 7.08 3.92 1.43
CA ALA A 34 7.48 4.66 0.22
C ALA A 34 8.60 5.69 0.46
N PHE A 35 8.76 6.17 1.70
CA PHE A 35 9.73 7.21 2.08
C PHE A 35 10.97 6.63 2.79
N ARG A 36 10.83 5.54 3.55
CA ARG A 36 11.92 5.01 4.39
C ARG A 36 12.61 3.77 3.85
N LEU A 37 11.92 2.93 3.06
CA LEU A 37 12.53 1.73 2.49
C LEU A 37 13.50 2.08 1.37
N ARG A 38 14.44 1.17 1.11
CA ARG A 38 15.23 1.21 -0.12
C ARG A 38 14.39 0.65 -1.24
N TRP A 39 14.36 1.38 -2.35
CA TRP A 39 13.74 0.95 -3.58
C TRP A 39 14.84 0.96 -4.64
N PRO A 40 14.97 -0.10 -5.45
CA PRO A 40 15.99 -0.13 -6.48
C PRO A 40 15.81 1.03 -7.47
N GLU A 41 16.83 1.87 -7.62
CA GLU A 41 16.80 3.09 -8.45
C GLU A 41 16.67 2.77 -9.95
N ASP A 42 17.07 1.56 -10.35
CA ASP A 42 17.14 1.09 -11.72
C ASP A 42 15.78 0.62 -12.30
N THR A 43 14.77 0.36 -11.46
CA THR A 43 13.62 -0.47 -11.86
C THR A 43 12.23 0.11 -11.57
N HIS A 44 12.11 1.43 -11.38
CA HIS A 44 10.82 2.15 -11.38
C HIS A 44 9.74 1.51 -10.48
N SER A 45 10.10 1.16 -9.24
CA SER A 45 9.12 0.64 -8.28
C SER A 45 7.99 1.64 -8.06
N THR A 46 6.75 1.17 -8.13
CA THR A 46 5.55 1.99 -7.88
C THR A 46 4.83 1.48 -6.63
N VAL A 47 4.56 2.40 -5.70
CA VAL A 47 3.79 2.13 -4.48
C VAL A 47 2.46 2.86 -4.56
N TYR A 48 1.38 2.10 -4.63
CA TYR A 48 0.01 2.60 -4.54
C TYR A 48 -0.42 2.61 -3.07
N GLU A 49 -0.77 3.78 -2.56
CA GLU A 49 -1.30 3.95 -1.21
C GLU A 49 -2.81 4.18 -1.30
N MET A 50 -3.59 3.22 -0.81
CA MET A 50 -5.04 3.25 -0.86
C MET A 50 -5.62 3.49 0.53
N ASP A 51 -6.39 4.57 0.69
CA ASP A 51 -7.12 4.85 1.93
C ASP A 51 -8.24 5.88 1.65
N GLY A 52 -9.09 6.11 2.64
CA GLY A 52 -10.16 7.10 2.55
C GLY A 52 -9.63 8.50 2.23
N PRO A 53 -10.33 9.29 1.38
CA PRO A 53 -9.83 10.59 0.88
C PRO A 53 -9.34 11.55 1.98
N ARG A 54 -10.03 11.57 3.13
CA ARG A 54 -9.67 12.40 4.28
C ARG A 54 -8.31 12.01 4.89
N LEU A 55 -8.03 10.71 4.99
CA LEU A 55 -6.78 10.23 5.59
C LEU A 55 -5.60 10.41 4.63
N CYS A 56 -5.80 10.20 3.34
CA CYS A 56 -4.83 10.54 2.29
C CYS A 56 -4.45 12.03 2.35
N ALA A 57 -5.44 12.93 2.33
CA ALA A 57 -5.22 14.38 2.40
C ALA A 57 -4.53 14.80 3.71
N TYR A 58 -4.88 14.16 4.83
CA TYR A 58 -4.24 14.41 6.11
C TYR A 58 -2.76 14.04 6.08
N LYS A 59 -2.39 12.86 5.57
CA LYS A 59 -0.99 12.44 5.45
C LYS A 59 -0.19 13.37 4.54
N ASP A 60 -0.72 13.68 3.36
CA ASP A 60 -0.05 14.60 2.43
C ASP A 60 0.13 16.00 3.05
N GLY A 61 -0.86 16.47 3.82
CA GLY A 61 -0.77 17.70 4.59
C GLY A 61 0.30 17.68 5.69
N LEU A 62 0.52 16.53 6.35
CA LEU A 62 1.63 16.37 7.30
C LEU A 62 2.99 16.38 6.58
N LEU A 63 3.11 15.62 5.50
CA LEU A 63 4.35 15.54 4.71
C LEU A 63 4.76 16.91 4.17
N ALA A 64 3.81 17.71 3.67
CA ALA A 64 4.07 19.04 3.15
C ALA A 64 4.57 20.06 4.20
N ARG A 65 4.35 19.79 5.48
CA ARG A 65 4.74 20.68 6.59
C ARG A 65 6.11 20.34 7.19
N LEU A 66 6.70 19.21 6.82
CA LEU A 66 8.00 18.81 7.35
C LEU A 66 9.13 19.67 6.73
N PRO A 67 10.14 20.06 7.53
CA PRO A 67 11.08 21.13 7.17
C PRO A 67 12.12 20.76 6.10
N THR A 68 12.28 19.47 5.77
CA THR A 68 13.31 19.01 4.83
C THR A 68 12.70 18.21 3.68
N ARG A 69 12.95 18.67 2.45
CA ARG A 69 12.52 17.96 1.23
C ARG A 69 13.18 16.59 1.10
N ASP A 70 14.43 16.47 1.55
CA ASP A 70 15.18 15.21 1.45
C ASP A 70 14.62 14.11 2.36
N GLN A 71 13.95 14.47 3.46
CA GLN A 71 13.30 13.50 4.37
C GLN A 71 11.86 13.17 3.95
N THR A 72 11.30 13.91 3.00
CA THR A 72 9.91 13.77 2.55
C THR A 72 9.77 13.38 1.08
N ALA A 73 10.86 13.36 0.32
CA ALA A 73 10.86 12.78 -1.01
C ALA A 73 10.62 11.27 -0.91
N ALA A 74 9.58 10.79 -1.59
CA ALA A 74 9.39 9.37 -1.76
C ALA A 74 10.58 8.79 -2.52
N ARG A 75 11.08 7.63 -2.07
CA ARG A 75 12.23 6.94 -2.66
C ARG A 75 11.84 6.05 -3.84
N CYS A 76 10.57 6.09 -4.23
CA CYS A 76 9.97 5.36 -5.33
C CYS A 76 8.86 6.20 -5.95
N ARG A 77 8.24 5.73 -7.04
CA ARG A 77 7.03 6.36 -7.57
C ARG A 77 5.87 6.08 -6.62
N ARG A 78 5.53 7.07 -5.79
CA ARG A 78 4.36 7.03 -4.92
C ARG A 78 3.12 7.48 -5.69
N VAL A 79 2.05 6.69 -5.64
CA VAL A 79 0.74 7.02 -6.20
C VAL A 79 -0.29 6.95 -5.08
N VAL A 80 -0.93 8.07 -4.77
CA VAL A 80 -2.02 8.13 -3.79
C VAL A 80 -3.33 7.82 -4.51
N VAL A 81 -4.09 6.87 -3.98
CA VAL A 81 -5.39 6.43 -4.50
C VAL A 81 -6.44 6.69 -3.41
N PRO A 82 -7.04 7.90 -3.37
CA PRO A 82 -8.03 8.26 -2.35
C PRO A 82 -9.35 7.55 -2.64
N VAL A 83 -9.66 6.50 -1.88
CA VAL A 83 -10.82 5.64 -2.14
C VAL A 83 -11.39 5.03 -0.87
N ASP A 84 -12.71 4.88 -0.83
CA ASP A 84 -13.37 4.05 0.18
C ASP A 84 -13.20 2.57 -0.20
N LEU A 85 -12.49 1.81 0.63
CA LEU A 85 -12.21 0.39 0.39
C LEU A 85 -13.45 -0.52 0.50
N SER A 86 -14.60 0.02 0.93
CA SER A 86 -15.90 -0.68 0.89
C SER A 86 -16.64 -0.48 -0.45
N ALA A 87 -16.19 0.44 -1.30
CA ALA A 87 -16.74 0.69 -2.63
C ALA A 87 -15.98 -0.08 -3.74
N ASP A 88 -16.22 0.23 -5.01
CA ASP A 88 -15.49 -0.33 -6.17
C ASP A 88 -14.07 0.27 -6.27
N TRP A 89 -13.20 -0.11 -5.32
CA TRP A 89 -11.84 0.39 -5.23
C TRP A 89 -10.92 -0.14 -6.33
N GLN A 90 -11.26 -1.29 -6.94
CA GLN A 90 -10.49 -1.88 -8.03
C GLN A 90 -10.51 -0.97 -9.26
N ALA A 91 -11.68 -0.44 -9.61
CA ALA A 91 -11.81 0.51 -10.71
C ALA A 91 -10.95 1.77 -10.48
N GLU A 92 -10.95 2.30 -9.26
CA GLU A 92 -10.15 3.48 -8.92
C GLU A 92 -8.64 3.19 -8.99
N LEU A 93 -8.21 2.04 -8.47
CA LEU A 93 -6.81 1.60 -8.56
C LEU A 93 -6.33 1.51 -10.03
N LEU A 94 -7.14 0.93 -10.92
CA LEU A 94 -6.86 0.87 -12.35
C LEU A 94 -6.76 2.26 -12.99
N ARG A 95 -7.68 3.18 -12.65
CA ARG A 95 -7.65 4.57 -13.14
C ARG A 95 -6.37 5.31 -12.73
N HIS A 96 -5.80 4.95 -11.59
CA HIS A 96 -4.53 5.48 -11.09
C HIS A 96 -3.28 4.83 -11.73
N GLY A 97 -3.45 3.93 -12.70
CA GLY A 97 -2.38 3.37 -13.51
C GLY A 97 -1.83 2.04 -13.02
N PHE A 98 -2.52 1.39 -12.08
CA PHE A 98 -2.24 0.01 -11.70
C PHE A 98 -2.34 -0.90 -12.92
N ASN A 99 -1.40 -1.84 -13.05
CA ASN A 99 -1.41 -2.83 -14.12
C ASN A 99 -1.62 -4.23 -13.54
N PRO A 100 -2.79 -4.87 -13.77
CA PRO A 100 -3.10 -6.19 -13.22
C PRO A 100 -2.24 -7.32 -13.80
N ASP A 101 -1.59 -7.12 -14.94
CA ASP A 101 -0.74 -8.12 -15.59
C ASP A 101 0.70 -8.16 -15.03
N ARG A 102 1.03 -7.28 -14.08
CA ARG A 102 2.36 -7.22 -13.45
C ARG A 102 2.33 -7.86 -12.05
N PRO A 103 3.38 -8.61 -11.66
CA PRO A 103 3.54 -9.09 -10.30
C PRO A 103 3.37 -7.95 -9.29
N THR A 104 2.51 -8.17 -8.30
CA THR A 104 2.14 -7.17 -7.31
C THR A 104 2.25 -7.74 -5.91
N ALA A 105 2.94 -7.02 -5.03
CA ALA A 105 2.97 -7.30 -3.60
C ALA A 105 1.88 -6.47 -2.90
N TRP A 106 1.01 -7.15 -2.14
CA TRP A 106 -0.13 -6.54 -1.47
C TRP A 106 0.11 -6.52 0.04
N LEU A 107 -0.03 -5.34 0.65
CA LEU A 107 0.13 -5.12 2.07
C LEU A 107 -1.19 -4.66 2.67
N CYS A 108 -1.56 -5.28 3.78
CA CYS A 108 -2.82 -5.07 4.49
C CYS A 108 -2.56 -5.13 6.01
N GLU A 109 -1.76 -4.18 6.53
CA GLU A 109 -1.17 -4.33 7.87
C GLU A 109 -2.14 -4.15 9.04
N ALA A 110 -3.18 -3.34 8.82
CA ALA A 110 -4.06 -2.90 9.90
C ALA A 110 -5.55 -3.00 9.53
N LEU A 111 -5.89 -3.32 8.28
CA LEU A 111 -7.27 -3.32 7.81
C LEU A 111 -8.06 -4.54 8.32
N ALA A 112 -7.42 -5.71 8.47
CA ALA A 112 -8.10 -6.95 8.83
C ALA A 112 -8.86 -6.88 10.17
N ALA A 113 -8.42 -6.04 11.11
CA ALA A 113 -9.11 -5.84 12.40
C ALA A 113 -10.37 -4.97 12.30
N TYR A 114 -10.54 -4.23 11.20
CA TYR A 114 -11.67 -3.33 10.96
C TYR A 114 -12.64 -3.85 9.90
N LEU A 115 -12.32 -4.98 9.26
CA LEU A 115 -13.26 -5.67 8.38
C LEU A 115 -14.29 -6.39 9.25
N THR A 116 -15.56 -6.00 9.12
CA THR A 116 -16.66 -6.83 9.61
C THR A 116 -16.63 -8.14 8.83
N PRO A 117 -16.71 -9.31 9.50
CA PRO A 117 -16.85 -10.58 8.80
C PRO A 117 -18.05 -10.50 7.86
N THR A 118 -17.81 -10.54 6.55
CA THR A 118 -18.89 -10.79 5.61
C THR A 118 -19.36 -12.21 5.85
N THR A 119 -20.68 -12.39 6.01
CA THR A 119 -21.31 -13.71 6.04
C THR A 119 -21.39 -14.26 4.62
N GLU A 120 -20.27 -14.27 3.89
CA GLU A 120 -20.18 -14.98 2.63
C GLU A 120 -19.57 -16.34 2.93
N ARG A 121 -20.46 -17.33 2.94
CA ARG A 121 -20.10 -18.75 2.98
C ARG A 121 -19.09 -18.99 1.85
N PRO A 122 -17.90 -19.56 2.12
CA PRO A 122 -17.00 -19.95 1.04
C PRO A 122 -17.77 -20.85 0.06
N PRO A 123 -17.44 -20.81 -1.25
CA PRO A 123 -18.02 -21.73 -2.22
C PRO A 123 -17.93 -23.17 -1.67
N ASP A 124 -19.02 -23.93 -1.80
CA ASP A 124 -19.11 -25.29 -1.25
C ASP A 124 -17.85 -26.10 -1.63
N GLY A 125 -17.10 -26.57 -0.62
CA GLY A 125 -15.89 -27.38 -0.81
C GLY A 125 -14.63 -26.93 -0.06
N TRP A 126 -14.63 -25.76 0.58
CA TRP A 126 -13.50 -25.31 1.41
C TRP A 126 -13.85 -25.36 2.90
N HIS A 127 -13.19 -26.24 3.64
CA HIS A 127 -13.18 -26.26 5.11
C HIS A 127 -11.74 -25.95 5.57
N TRP A 128 -11.60 -25.06 6.55
CA TRP A 128 -10.34 -24.82 7.27
C TRP A 128 -10.07 -25.93 8.29
#